data_AF-W7XKW9-F1
#
_entry.id   AF-W7XKW9-F1
#
_cell.length_a   1.000
_cell.length_b   1.000
_cell.length_c   1.000
_cell.angle_alpha   90.00
_cell.angle_beta   90.00
_cell.angle_gamma   90.00
#
_symmetry.space_group_name_H-M   'P 1'
#
loop_
_entity.id
_entity.type
_entity.pdbx_description
1 polymer ?
#
loop_
_entity_poly.entity_id
_entity_poly.type
_entity_poly.pdbx_seq_one_letter_code
_entity_poly.pdbx_strand_id
1 'polypeptide(L)'
;NKIGDKGAQNIGLGLSNCTQLTNLEFDIRGNQIGHDGASTIGAALGNFKFLTNLKFNISGNQIGDKGAQNIGLGLSNCTLLTNLIFSSEQF
;
A
#
# COMPACT_ATOMS: atom_id res chain seq x y z
N ASN A 1 -8.24 12.59 -3.50
CA ASN A 1 -9.35 12.63 -2.51
C ASN A 1 -8.85 13.38 -1.27
N LYS A 2 -9.56 13.38 -0.13
CA LYS A 2 -9.05 13.88 1.16
C LYS A 2 -8.87 12.75 2.19
N ILE A 3 -8.40 11.59 1.72
CA ILE A 3 -8.17 10.45 2.60
C ILE A 3 -6.95 10.77 3.47
N GLY A 4 -7.14 10.82 4.78
CA GLY A 4 -6.06 10.89 5.77
C GLY A 4 -5.75 9.51 6.35
N ASP A 5 -4.88 9.46 7.35
CA ASP A 5 -4.43 8.22 7.99
C ASP A 5 -5.58 7.31 8.43
N LYS A 6 -6.61 7.85 9.09
CA LYS A 6 -7.77 7.06 9.53
C LYS A 6 -8.51 6.41 8.37
N GLY A 7 -8.63 7.09 7.23
CA GLY A 7 -9.24 6.54 6.03
C GLY A 7 -8.37 5.44 5.42
N ALA A 8 -7.07 5.67 5.33
CA ALA A 8 -6.10 4.67 4.87
C ALA A 8 -6.06 3.42 5.77
N GLN A 9 -6.16 3.59 7.09
CA GLN A 9 -6.26 2.50 8.06
C GLN A 9 -7.49 1.64 7.80
N ASN A 10 -8.67 2.24 7.64
CA ASN A 10 -9.89 1.51 7.33
C ASN A 10 -9.80 0.78 5.99
N ILE A 11 -9.19 1.41 4.97
CA ILE A 11 -8.93 0.77 3.68
C ILE A 11 -7.99 -0.43 3.85
N GLY A 12 -6.88 -0.28 4.58
CA GLY A 12 -5.93 -1.36 4.85
C GLY A 12 -6.57 -2.53 5.60
N LEU A 13 -7.38 -2.26 6.62
CA LEU A 13 -8.14 -3.29 7.35
C LEU A 13 -9.16 -4.01 6.46
N GLY A 14 -9.79 -3.31 5.52
CA GLY A 14 -10.67 -3.95 4.54
C GLY A 14 -9.88 -4.85 3.58
N LEU A 15 -8.76 -4.33 3.05
CA LEU A 15 -7.89 -5.02 2.12
C LEU A 15 -7.23 -6.27 2.74
N SER A 16 -6.94 -6.28 4.04
CA SER A 16 -6.22 -7.39 4.68
C SER A 16 -6.91 -8.74 4.58
N ASN A 17 -8.21 -8.76 4.27
CA ASN A 17 -9.02 -9.96 4.09
C ASN A 17 -9.06 -10.47 2.63
N CYS A 18 -8.57 -9.69 1.67
CA CYS A 18 -8.56 -10.06 0.26
C CYS A 18 -7.34 -10.94 -0.10
N THR A 19 -7.10 -11.99 0.70
CA THR A 19 -5.84 -12.77 0.66
C THR A 19 -5.63 -13.56 -0.62
N GLN A 20 -6.70 -13.84 -1.38
CA GLN A 20 -6.67 -14.61 -2.62
C GLN A 20 -6.46 -13.77 -3.88
N LEU A 21 -6.18 -12.46 -3.74
CA LEU A 21 -5.91 -11.61 -4.89
C LEU A 21 -4.62 -12.04 -5.60
N THR A 22 -4.72 -12.18 -6.92
CA THR A 22 -3.56 -12.40 -7.81
C THR A 22 -3.14 -11.12 -8.53
N ASN A 23 -4.06 -10.16 -8.66
CA ASN A 23 -3.84 -8.89 -9.33
C ASN A 23 -4.44 -7.76 -8.48
N LEU A 24 -3.70 -6.67 -8.31
CA LEU A 24 -4.17 -5.48 -7.64
C LEU A 24 -3.67 -4.22 -8.34
N GLU A 25 -4.59 -3.34 -8.71
CA GLU A 25 -4.29 -1.94 -9.01
C GLU A 25 -4.84 -1.09 -7.85
N PHE A 26 -3.94 -0.40 -7.17
CA PHE A 26 -4.28 0.42 -6.01
C PHE A 26 -3.72 1.84 -6.22
N ASP A 27 -4.60 2.75 -6.63
CA ASP A 27 -4.29 4.15 -6.85
C ASP A 27 -4.90 5.02 -5.74
N ILE A 28 -4.05 5.53 -4.86
CA ILE A 28 -4.40 6.45 -3.78
C ILE A 28 -3.61 7.75 -3.89
N ARG A 29 -3.18 8.11 -5.10
CA ARG A 29 -2.44 9.36 -5.35
C ARG A 29 -3.24 10.60 -4.97
N GLY A 30 -2.54 11.66 -4.59
CA GLY A 30 -3.13 12.97 -4.26
C GLY A 30 -4.11 12.88 -3.09
N ASN A 31 -3.62 12.40 -1.96
CA ASN A 31 -4.36 12.32 -0.69
C ASN A 31 -3.50 12.91 0.45
N GLN A 32 -3.95 12.76 1.69
CA GLN A 32 -3.28 13.28 2.89
C GLN A 32 -2.84 12.12 3.80
N ILE A 33 -2.43 10.99 3.19
CA ILE A 33 -2.03 9.80 3.92
C ILE A 33 -0.63 10.04 4.47
N GLY A 34 -0.51 9.95 5.79
CA GLY A 34 0.73 10.03 6.54
C GLY A 34 1.40 8.66 6.69
N HIS A 35 2.41 8.63 7.55
CA HIS A 35 3.17 7.40 7.82
C HIS A 35 2.32 6.33 8.53
N ASP A 36 1.35 6.71 9.37
CA ASP A 36 0.52 5.74 10.10
C ASP A 36 -0.45 5.02 9.17
N GLY A 37 -1.13 5.75 8.28
CA GLY A 37 -2.01 5.17 7.27
C GLY A 37 -1.24 4.28 6.28
N ALA A 38 -0.07 4.74 5.84
CA ALA A 38 0.82 3.94 4.99
C ALA A 38 1.31 2.67 5.69
N SER A 39 1.58 2.73 7.00
CA SER A 39 2.00 1.55 7.78
C SER A 39 0.92 0.47 7.78
N THR A 40 -0.35 0.86 7.96
CA THR A 40 -1.48 -0.09 7.89
C THR A 40 -1.67 -0.65 6.49
N ILE A 41 -1.52 0.16 5.44
CA ILE A 41 -1.55 -0.32 4.06
C ILE A 41 -0.41 -1.33 3.82
N GLY A 42 0.80 -1.03 4.27
CA GLY A 42 1.94 -1.95 4.18
C GLY A 42 1.65 -3.29 4.87
N ALA A 43 1.14 -3.27 6.10
CA ALA A 43 0.76 -4.48 6.81
C ALA A 43 -0.29 -5.30 6.04
N ALA A 44 -1.29 -4.64 5.45
CA ALA A 44 -2.32 -5.30 4.64
C ALA A 44 -1.76 -5.94 3.36
N LEU A 45 -0.86 -5.25 2.65
CA LEU A 45 -0.16 -5.79 1.47
C LEU A 45 0.57 -7.10 1.82
N GLY A 46 1.14 -7.22 3.02
CA GLY A 46 1.83 -8.42 3.47
C GLY A 46 0.98 -9.69 3.54
N ASN A 47 -0.35 -9.58 3.47
CA ASN A 47 -1.26 -10.71 3.47
C ASN A 47 -1.48 -11.30 2.06
N PHE A 48 -1.07 -10.62 0.99
CA PHE A 48 -1.34 -11.05 -0.39
C PHE A 48 -0.32 -12.05 -0.90
N LYS A 49 -0.34 -13.27 -0.34
CA LYS A 49 0.61 -14.35 -0.67
C LYS A 49 0.51 -14.86 -2.12
N PHE A 50 -0.65 -14.65 -2.76
CA PHE A 50 -0.91 -15.05 -4.14
C PHE A 50 -0.77 -13.92 -5.16
N LEU A 51 -0.40 -12.71 -4.72
CA LEU A 51 -0.30 -11.55 -5.61
C LEU A 51 0.87 -11.73 -6.56
N THR A 52 0.59 -11.69 -7.86
CA THR A 52 1.61 -11.79 -8.92
C THR A 52 1.82 -10.46 -9.64
N ASN A 53 0.78 -9.61 -9.69
CA ASN A 53 0.82 -8.29 -10.31
C ASN A 53 0.32 -7.21 -9.36
N LEU A 54 1.16 -6.19 -9.12
CA LEU A 54 0.80 -5.02 -8.34
C LEU A 54 1.14 -3.74 -9.09
N LYS A 55 0.13 -2.89 -9.28
CA LYS A 55 0.31 -1.48 -9.60
C LYS A 55 -0.10 -0.66 -8.40
N PHE A 56 0.86 0.00 -7.77
CA PHE A 56 0.65 0.74 -6.53
C PHE A 56 1.14 2.18 -6.67
N ASN A 57 0.18 3.11 -6.66
CA ASN A 57 0.47 4.54 -6.80
C ASN A 57 0.07 5.29 -5.53
N ILE A 58 1.08 5.88 -4.89
CA ILE A 58 0.94 6.64 -3.64
C ILE A 58 1.45 8.08 -3.77
N SER A 59 1.73 8.55 -4.99
CA SER A 59 2.29 9.88 -5.21
C SER A 59 1.41 11.01 -4.64
N GLY A 60 2.04 12.09 -4.18
CA GLY A 60 1.30 13.22 -3.58
C GLY A 60 0.60 12.85 -2.27
N ASN A 61 1.27 12.07 -1.41
CA ASN A 61 0.90 11.81 -0.01
C ASN A 61 2.07 12.18 0.91
N GLN A 62 1.85 12.14 2.24
CA GLN A 62 2.81 12.57 3.28
C GLN A 62 3.40 11.38 4.02
N ILE A 63 3.77 10.34 3.28
CA ILE A 63 4.05 8.99 3.81
C ILE A 63 5.33 8.94 4.66
N GLY A 64 6.35 9.73 4.29
CA GLY A 64 7.66 9.76 4.95
C GLY A 64 8.41 8.42 4.96
N ASP A 65 9.62 8.43 5.50
CA ASP A 65 10.52 7.26 5.49
C ASP A 65 9.95 6.06 6.25
N LYS A 66 9.32 6.31 7.40
CA LYS A 66 8.70 5.26 8.23
C LYS A 66 7.55 4.56 7.50
N GLY A 67 6.70 5.33 6.83
CA GLY A 67 5.60 4.76 6.05
C GLY A 67 6.11 3.97 4.84
N ALA A 68 7.12 4.50 4.14
CA ALA A 68 7.78 3.82 3.03
C ALA A 68 8.45 2.51 3.46
N GLN A 69 9.13 2.50 4.61
CA GLN A 69 9.73 1.29 5.19
C GLN A 69 8.67 0.21 5.44
N ASN A 70 7.54 0.56 6.06
CA ASN A 70 6.48 -0.40 6.35
C ASN A 70 5.78 -0.92 5.09
N ILE A 71 5.62 -0.08 4.06
CA ILE A 71 5.19 -0.55 2.73
C ILE A 71 6.18 -1.57 2.17
N GLY A 72 7.48 -1.29 2.22
CA GLY A 72 8.54 -2.21 1.77
C GLY A 72 8.51 -3.56 2.51
N LEU A 73 8.34 -3.54 3.83
CA LEU A 73 8.18 -4.76 4.63
C LEU A 73 6.93 -5.56 4.22
N GLY A 74 5.80 -4.87 4.00
CA GLY A 74 4.59 -5.48 3.46
C GLY A 74 4.82 -6.16 2.11
N LEU A 75 5.47 -5.47 1.17
CA LEU A 75 5.77 -6.01 -0.15
C LEU A 75 6.73 -7.20 -0.10
N SER A 76 7.69 -7.22 0.82
CA SER A 76 8.60 -8.36 1.00
C SER A 76 7.89 -9.67 1.35
N ASN A 77 6.67 -9.57 1.91
CA ASN A 77 5.82 -10.70 2.24
C ASN A 77 4.98 -11.22 1.06
N CYS A 78 4.94 -10.51 -0.07
CA CYS A 78 4.27 -10.93 -1.31
C CYS A 78 5.21 -11.84 -2.13
N THR A 79 5.42 -13.07 -1.68
CA THR A 79 6.47 -13.96 -2.20
C THR A 79 6.30 -14.40 -3.66
N LEU A 80 5.10 -14.23 -4.24
CA LEU A 80 4.81 -14.55 -5.65
C LEU A 80 4.76 -13.32 -6.56
N LEU A 81 5.04 -12.13 -6.02
CA LEU A 81 4.99 -10.88 -6.78
C LEU A 81 6.14 -10.86 -7.78
N THR A 82 5.80 -10.83 -9.07
CA THR A 82 6.78 -10.84 -10.16
C THR A 82 6.71 -9.56 -10.99
N ASN A 83 5.56 -8.88 -11.01
CA ASN A 83 5.40 -7.59 -11.68
C ASN A 83 4.97 -6.52 -10.69
N LEU A 84 5.88 -5.58 -10.40
CA LEU A 84 5.63 -4.43 -9.54
C LEU A 84 5.82 -3.13 -10.33
N ILE A 85 4.75 -2.34 -10.42
CA ILE A 85 4.82 -0.93 -10.81
C ILE A 85 4.54 -0.11 -9.55
N PHE A 86 5.57 0.57 -9.04
CA PHE A 86 5.48 1.39 -7.85
C PHE A 86 5.76 2.86 -8.19
N SER A 87 4.85 3.75 -7.80
CA SER A 87 5.00 5.19 -8.02
C SER A 87 4.87 5.94 -6.71
N SER A 88 5.96 6.59 -6.29
CA SER A 88 6.02 7.49 -5.14
C SER A 88 6.83 8.73 -5.53
N GLU A 89 6.16 9.87 -5.69
CA GLU A 89 6.85 11.16 -5.79
C GLU A 89 6.70 11.87 -4.44
N GLN A 90 7.83 12.02 -3.75
CA GLN A 90 7.97 12.87 -2.57
C GLN A 90 8.62 14.17 -3.05
N PHE A 91 7.97 15.32 -2.82
CA PHE A 91 8.59 16.64 -2.90
C PHE A 91 8.62 17.22 -1.50
#